data_AF-A0A970CMX6-F1
#
_entry.id   AF-A0A970CMX6-F1
#
_cell.length_a   1.000
_cell.length_b   1.000
_cell.length_c   1.000
_cell.angle_alpha   90.00
_cell.angle_beta   90.00
_cell.angle_gamma   90.00
#
_symmetry.space_group_name_H-M   'P 1'
#
loop_
_entity.id
_entity.type
_entity.pdbx_description
1 polymer ?
#
loop_
_entity_poly.entity_id
_entity_poly.type
_entity_poly.pdbx_seq_one_letter_code
_entity_poly.pdbx_strand_id
1 'polypeptide(L)'
;MNQGIINEIAKDLNITTKQIEATLKLLSEGNTIPFIARYRKEATSNLNEEQIRKISEVYEYQVNLLKRKEDVIRLIEEKGLMTDELKEEIMKATKLVEVEDLYRPYKEKKKTKATEAIKNGLEPLAKLIMEFPIKGSLEEMAKPFINDKVPNIEAALTGAGYIIAEIISDNASYRKWIRMNTYIHGVIVSKIKKGAVDENKVYEMYYDYQESVKQIKAHRVLALNRGEKEKVLNVSIDVDSDYIINYLEKKIIKNPESFVVSIVKEAILDSYKRLIAPSIEREIRSELTEKAEIVAIDNFSKNLEKLLLQPPMKDKMVLGLDPAYRTGCKLAVIDYTGKKLDIKVIYPHEPHNKYEESKQIVLDLIDKYNIDIIAIGNGTASRESEAFIADVIKSSRRKVEYIIVNEAG
;
A
#
# COMPACT_ATOMS: atom_id res chain seq x y z
N MET A 1 -2.04 -10.43 -28.60
CA MET A 1 -2.80 -10.40 -27.33
C MET A 1 -2.95 -11.83 -26.83
N ASN A 2 -2.86 -12.08 -25.53
CA ASN A 2 -2.96 -13.44 -25.00
C ASN A 2 -4.43 -13.85 -24.79
N GLN A 3 -4.90 -14.88 -25.51
CA GLN A 3 -6.30 -15.28 -25.48
C GLN A 3 -6.73 -15.92 -24.15
N GLY A 4 -5.81 -16.59 -23.45
CA GLY A 4 -6.06 -17.14 -22.12
C GLY A 4 -6.38 -16.04 -21.12
N ILE A 5 -5.56 -14.98 -21.11
CA ILE A 5 -5.77 -13.80 -20.27
C ILE A 5 -7.10 -13.12 -20.60
N ILE A 6 -7.43 -12.93 -21.88
CA ILE A 6 -8.68 -12.31 -22.31
C ILE A 6 -9.90 -13.10 -21.80
N ASN A 7 -9.84 -14.43 -21.84
CA ASN A 7 -10.93 -15.30 -21.36
C ASN A 7 -11.11 -15.23 -19.83
N GLU A 8 -10.03 -15.07 -19.07
CA GLU A 8 -10.10 -14.87 -17.62
C GLU A 8 -10.71 -13.51 -17.28
N ILE A 9 -10.24 -12.44 -17.92
CA ILE A 9 -10.77 -11.09 -17.73
C ILE A 9 -12.24 -11.01 -18.10
N ALA A 10 -12.66 -11.70 -19.17
CA ALA A 10 -14.05 -11.77 -19.58
C ALA A 10 -14.96 -12.34 -18.47
N LYS A 11 -14.49 -13.38 -17.77
CA LYS A 11 -15.20 -13.97 -16.63
C LYS A 11 -15.21 -13.04 -15.43
N ASP A 12 -14.06 -12.46 -15.09
CA ASP A 12 -13.91 -11.63 -13.89
C ASP A 12 -14.67 -10.30 -13.98
N LEU A 13 -14.67 -9.66 -15.15
CA LEU A 13 -15.36 -8.38 -15.37
C LEU A 13 -16.78 -8.54 -15.90
N ASN A 14 -17.23 -9.76 -16.20
CA ASN A 14 -18.51 -10.05 -16.83
C ASN A 14 -18.71 -9.25 -18.15
N ILE A 15 -17.67 -9.25 -19.00
CA ILE A 15 -17.61 -8.55 -20.28
C ILE A 15 -17.24 -9.56 -21.37
N THR A 16 -17.69 -9.36 -22.61
CA THR A 16 -17.36 -10.30 -23.69
C THR A 16 -15.90 -10.17 -24.13
N THR A 17 -15.30 -11.27 -24.58
CA THR A 17 -13.93 -11.30 -25.11
C THR A 17 -13.75 -10.32 -26.28
N LYS A 18 -14.76 -10.20 -27.15
CA LYS A 18 -14.77 -9.25 -28.27
C LYS A 18 -14.63 -7.79 -27.82
N GLN A 19 -15.30 -7.41 -26.74
CA GLN A 19 -15.21 -6.06 -26.19
C GLN A 19 -13.81 -5.79 -25.62
N ILE A 20 -13.21 -6.77 -24.94
CA ILE A 20 -11.85 -6.67 -24.40
C ILE A 20 -10.83 -6.54 -25.54
N GLU A 21 -10.90 -7.42 -26.55
CA GLU A 21 -10.01 -7.38 -27.72
C GLU A 21 -10.09 -6.04 -28.47
N ALA A 22 -11.30 -5.55 -28.74
CA ALA A 22 -11.50 -4.26 -29.38
C ALA A 22 -10.91 -3.11 -28.55
N THR A 23 -11.13 -3.14 -27.23
CA THR A 23 -10.60 -2.14 -26.30
C THR A 23 -9.07 -2.15 -26.29
N LEU A 24 -8.45 -3.31 -26.11
CA LEU A 24 -6.99 -3.47 -26.09
C LEU A 24 -6.36 -3.08 -27.42
N LYS A 25 -7.02 -3.37 -28.55
CA LYS A 25 -6.55 -2.97 -29.88
C LYS A 25 -6.49 -1.46 -29.99
N LEU A 26 -7.59 -0.79 -29.66
CA LEU A 26 -7.66 0.67 -29.70
C LEU A 26 -6.62 1.32 -28.78
N LEU A 27 -6.41 0.78 -27.58
CA LEU A 27 -5.36 1.26 -26.66
C LEU A 27 -3.96 1.07 -27.25
N SER A 28 -3.68 -0.08 -27.88
CA SER A 28 -2.38 -0.36 -28.52
C SER A 28 -2.08 0.53 -29.73
N GLU A 29 -3.13 1.05 -30.39
CA GLU A 29 -3.03 2.04 -31.47
C GLU A 29 -2.79 3.47 -30.95
N GLY A 30 -2.66 3.66 -29.62
CA GLY A 30 -2.41 4.96 -28.99
C GLY A 30 -3.66 5.79 -28.71
N ASN A 31 -4.87 5.22 -28.86
CA ASN A 31 -6.10 5.94 -28.52
C ASN A 31 -6.23 6.09 -27.00
N THR A 32 -6.63 7.28 -26.54
CA THR A 32 -6.87 7.53 -25.12
C THR A 32 -8.20 6.95 -24.65
N ILE A 33 -8.32 6.66 -23.35
CA ILE A 33 -9.56 6.13 -22.76
C ILE A 33 -10.77 7.03 -23.06
N PRO A 34 -10.72 8.38 -22.87
CA PRO A 34 -11.84 9.25 -23.21
C PRO A 34 -12.18 9.22 -24.71
N PHE A 35 -11.16 9.09 -25.58
CA PHE A 35 -11.41 8.99 -27.03
C PHE A 35 -12.16 7.71 -27.37
N ILE A 36 -11.76 6.57 -26.79
CA ILE A 36 -12.43 5.28 -27.02
C ILE A 36 -13.87 5.34 -26.50
N ALA A 37 -14.06 5.77 -25.26
CA ALA A 37 -15.37 5.86 -24.63
C ALA A 37 -16.32 6.82 -25.36
N ARG A 38 -15.80 7.86 -26.02
CA ARG A 38 -16.63 8.85 -26.73
C ARG A 38 -16.86 8.51 -28.20
N TYR A 39 -15.83 8.10 -28.92
CA TYR A 39 -15.83 8.00 -30.40
C TYR A 39 -15.69 6.58 -30.94
N ARG A 40 -15.55 5.57 -30.06
CA ARG A 40 -15.43 4.14 -30.42
C ARG A 40 -16.40 3.27 -29.61
N LYS A 41 -17.55 3.82 -29.25
CA LYS A 41 -18.61 3.14 -28.48
C LYS A 41 -19.12 1.88 -29.19
N GLU A 42 -19.37 1.94 -30.49
CA GLU A 42 -19.86 0.79 -31.25
C GLU A 42 -18.83 -0.35 -31.27
N ALA A 43 -17.55 -0.02 -31.49
CA ALA A 43 -16.46 -0.99 -31.51
C ALA A 43 -16.28 -1.71 -30.16
N THR A 44 -16.55 -1.02 -29.05
CA THR A 44 -16.43 -1.58 -27.69
C THR A 44 -17.78 -2.04 -27.12
N SER A 45 -18.87 -1.99 -27.88
CA SER A 45 -20.24 -2.27 -27.41
C SER A 45 -20.62 -1.46 -26.16
N ASN A 46 -20.40 -0.15 -26.22
CA ASN A 46 -20.77 0.86 -25.21
C ASN A 46 -20.07 0.73 -23.85
N LEU A 47 -18.81 0.29 -23.81
CA LEU A 47 -18.01 0.38 -22.58
C LEU A 47 -17.78 1.84 -22.18
N ASN A 48 -17.89 2.12 -20.88
CA ASN A 48 -17.57 3.43 -20.31
C ASN A 48 -16.07 3.55 -19.96
N GLU A 49 -15.64 4.75 -19.58
CA GLU A 49 -14.22 5.03 -19.27
C GLU A 49 -13.67 4.18 -18.12
N GLU A 50 -14.47 3.93 -17.08
CA GLU A 50 -14.08 3.12 -15.93
C GLU A 50 -13.85 1.65 -16.32
N GLN A 51 -14.76 1.08 -17.12
CA GLN A 51 -14.65 -0.27 -17.64
C GLN A 51 -13.43 -0.43 -18.56
N ILE A 52 -13.20 0.53 -19.47
CA ILE A 52 -12.03 0.53 -20.36
C ILE A 52 -10.73 0.60 -19.55
N ARG A 53 -10.67 1.48 -18.55
CA ARG A 53 -9.53 1.58 -17.64
C ARG A 53 -9.27 0.25 -16.92
N LYS A 54 -10.32 -0.34 -16.37
CA LYS A 54 -10.23 -1.60 -15.62
C LYS A 54 -9.74 -2.75 -16.50
N ILE A 55 -10.21 -2.85 -17.75
CA ILE A 55 -9.71 -3.83 -18.72
C ILE A 55 -8.21 -3.65 -18.94
N SER A 56 -7.74 -2.42 -19.14
CA SER A 56 -6.31 -2.13 -19.36
C SER A 56 -5.46 -2.53 -18.15
N GLU A 57 -5.85 -2.11 -16.96
CA GLU A 57 -5.11 -2.40 -15.71
C GLU A 57 -5.02 -3.90 -15.42
N VAL A 58 -6.14 -4.61 -15.52
CA VAL A 58 -6.17 -6.06 -15.25
C VAL A 58 -5.38 -6.81 -16.33
N TYR A 59 -5.51 -6.44 -17.60
CA TYR A 59 -4.75 -7.06 -18.68
C TYR A 59 -3.25 -6.88 -18.51
N GLU A 60 -2.79 -5.66 -18.20
CA GLU A 60 -1.38 -5.38 -17.95
C GLU A 60 -0.83 -6.18 -16.75
N TYR A 61 -1.58 -6.25 -15.65
CA TYR A 61 -1.23 -7.07 -14.50
C TYR A 61 -1.07 -8.55 -14.88
N GLN A 62 -2.04 -9.12 -15.62
CA GLN A 62 -2.00 -10.53 -16.02
C GLN A 62 -0.87 -10.84 -17.01
N VAL A 63 -0.55 -9.92 -17.92
CA VAL A 63 0.59 -10.04 -18.82
C VAL A 63 1.89 -10.05 -18.03
N ASN A 64 2.04 -9.14 -17.07
CA ASN A 64 3.22 -9.09 -16.20
C ASN A 64 3.34 -10.35 -15.34
N LEU A 65 2.23 -10.88 -14.82
CA LEU A 65 2.20 -12.13 -14.07
C LEU A 65 2.64 -13.31 -14.95
N LEU A 66 2.10 -13.43 -16.17
CA LEU A 66 2.48 -14.49 -17.10
C LEU A 66 3.97 -14.42 -17.45
N LYS A 67 4.49 -13.24 -17.78
CA LYS A 67 5.90 -13.04 -18.05
C LYS A 67 6.76 -13.50 -16.87
N ARG A 68 6.34 -13.16 -15.64
CA ARG A 68 7.06 -13.60 -14.44
C ARG A 68 7.00 -15.11 -14.24
N LYS A 69 5.87 -15.76 -14.51
CA LYS A 69 5.75 -17.24 -14.49
C LYS A 69 6.73 -17.87 -15.48
N GLU A 70 6.77 -17.39 -16.72
CA GLU A 70 7.68 -17.87 -17.76
C GLU A 70 9.15 -17.68 -17.37
N ASP A 71 9.51 -16.50 -16.83
CA ASP A 71 10.86 -16.24 -16.33
C ASP A 71 11.25 -17.17 -15.18
N VAL A 72 10.35 -17.41 -14.22
CA VAL A 72 10.59 -18.35 -13.11
C VAL A 72 10.76 -19.77 -13.62
N ILE A 73 9.93 -20.20 -14.57
CA ILE A 73 10.05 -21.51 -15.19
C ILE A 73 11.43 -21.67 -15.84
N ARG A 74 11.84 -20.70 -16.67
CA ARG A 74 13.16 -20.70 -17.31
C ARG A 74 14.29 -20.78 -16.30
N LEU A 75 14.25 -19.97 -15.24
CA LEU A 75 15.30 -19.92 -14.20
C LEU A 75 15.45 -21.23 -13.42
N ILE A 76 14.37 -21.99 -13.26
CA ILE A 76 14.41 -23.30 -12.60
C ILE A 76 14.83 -24.40 -13.60
N GLU A 77 14.39 -24.32 -14.86
CA GLU A 77 14.82 -25.20 -15.95
C GLU A 77 16.33 -25.11 -16.20
N GLU A 78 16.92 -23.91 -16.18
CA GLU A 78 18.37 -23.68 -16.28
C GLU A 78 19.20 -24.38 -15.19
N LYS A 79 18.58 -24.67 -14.03
CA LYS A 79 19.20 -25.42 -12.92
C LYS A 79 19.00 -26.93 -13.01
N GLY A 80 18.20 -27.41 -13.97
CA GLY A 80 17.84 -28.82 -14.09
C GLY A 80 16.93 -29.32 -12.96
N LEU A 81 16.24 -28.41 -12.26
CA LEU A 81 15.40 -28.72 -11.09
C LEU A 81 13.89 -28.63 -11.37
N MET A 82 13.51 -28.37 -12.64
CA MET A 82 12.10 -28.25 -13.02
C MET A 82 11.44 -29.62 -13.11
N THR A 83 10.23 -29.73 -12.56
CA THR A 83 9.34 -30.90 -12.72
C THR A 83 8.04 -30.48 -13.41
N ASP A 84 7.36 -31.42 -14.05
CA ASP A 84 6.06 -31.15 -14.70
C ASP A 84 5.02 -30.66 -13.68
N GLU A 85 5.04 -31.22 -12.47
CA GLU A 85 4.16 -30.83 -11.36
C GLU A 85 4.42 -29.37 -10.93
N LEU A 86 5.68 -28.99 -10.73
CA LEU A 86 6.05 -27.63 -10.35
C LEU A 86 5.70 -26.62 -11.44
N LYS A 87 5.91 -26.99 -12.71
CA LYS A 87 5.54 -26.17 -13.86
C LYS A 87 4.03 -25.94 -13.89
N GLU A 88 3.23 -26.97 -13.63
CA GLU A 88 1.78 -26.85 -13.54
C GLU A 88 1.35 -25.96 -12.36
N GLU A 89 1.97 -26.10 -11.20
CA GLU A 89 1.70 -25.24 -10.03
C GLU A 89 2.01 -23.76 -10.30
N ILE A 90 3.15 -23.46 -10.94
CA ILE A 90 3.53 -22.09 -11.32
C ILE A 90 2.51 -21.51 -12.31
N MET A 91 2.09 -22.30 -13.31
CA MET A 91 1.11 -21.85 -14.30
C MET A 91 -0.27 -21.60 -13.69
N LYS A 92 -0.68 -22.40 -12.69
CA LYS A 92 -1.95 -22.23 -11.95
C LYS A 92 -1.95 -21.07 -10.96
N ALA A 93 -0.78 -20.55 -10.55
CA ALA A 93 -0.70 -19.44 -9.60
C ALA A 93 -1.47 -18.20 -10.11
N THR A 94 -2.33 -17.62 -9.29
CA THR A 94 -3.18 -16.48 -9.70
C THR A 94 -2.64 -15.14 -9.26
N LYS A 95 -1.65 -15.15 -8.36
CA LYS A 95 -1.02 -13.95 -7.80
C LYS A 95 0.49 -14.04 -7.90
N LEU A 96 1.11 -12.87 -8.06
CA LEU A 96 2.58 -12.75 -8.12
C LEU A 96 3.25 -13.36 -6.87
N VAL A 97 2.66 -13.16 -5.68
CA VAL A 97 3.19 -13.70 -4.43
C VAL A 97 3.23 -15.23 -4.42
N GLU A 98 2.26 -15.91 -5.04
CA GLU A 98 2.26 -17.38 -5.14
C GLU A 98 3.39 -17.87 -6.05
N VAL A 99 3.65 -17.16 -7.15
CA VAL A 99 4.78 -17.45 -8.05
C VAL A 99 6.11 -17.23 -7.32
N GLU A 100 6.25 -16.15 -6.55
CA GLU A 100 7.46 -15.88 -5.76
C GLU A 100 7.68 -16.90 -4.64
N ASP A 101 6.62 -17.38 -3.99
CA ASP A 101 6.69 -18.44 -2.98
C ASP A 101 7.19 -19.76 -3.61
N LEU A 102 6.70 -20.13 -4.80
CA LEU A 102 7.15 -21.32 -5.53
C LEU A 102 8.59 -21.19 -6.03
N TYR A 103 9.02 -19.98 -6.43
CA TYR A 103 10.38 -19.73 -6.90
C TYR A 103 11.41 -19.66 -5.76
N ARG A 104 10.98 -19.34 -4.54
CA ARG A 104 11.85 -19.05 -3.39
C ARG A 104 12.91 -20.11 -3.10
N PRO A 105 12.63 -21.43 -3.12
CA PRO A 105 13.64 -22.48 -2.92
C PRO A 105 14.78 -22.46 -3.94
N TYR A 106 14.50 -21.97 -5.16
CA TYR A 106 15.42 -21.99 -6.30
C TYR A 106 16.14 -20.67 -6.51
N LYS A 107 15.73 -19.62 -5.80
CA LYS A 107 16.31 -18.28 -5.93
C LYS A 107 17.75 -18.28 -5.42
N GLU A 108 18.64 -17.58 -6.12
CA GLU A 108 20.00 -17.36 -5.61
C GLU A 108 19.95 -16.56 -4.31
N LYS A 109 20.50 -17.14 -3.24
CA LYS A 109 20.50 -16.52 -1.92
C LYS A 109 21.81 -15.80 -1.67
N LYS A 110 21.73 -14.60 -1.08
CA LYS A 110 22.88 -13.91 -0.47
C LYS A 110 23.50 -14.79 0.62
N LYS A 111 24.69 -14.45 1.13
CA LYS A 111 25.30 -15.14 2.28
C LYS A 111 24.31 -15.20 3.46
N THR A 112 23.65 -16.34 3.66
CA THR A 112 22.83 -16.68 4.83
C THR A 112 23.55 -17.69 5.70
N LYS A 113 23.11 -17.80 6.96
CA LYS A 113 23.62 -18.82 7.90
C LYS A 113 23.48 -20.24 7.32
N ALA A 114 22.41 -20.52 6.58
CA ALA A 114 22.21 -21.80 5.90
C ALA A 114 23.20 -22.00 4.74
N THR A 115 23.38 -21.00 3.86
CA THR A 115 24.35 -21.12 2.76
C THR A 115 25.80 -21.29 3.26
N GLU A 116 26.13 -20.69 4.41
CA GLU A 116 27.43 -20.87 5.06
C GLU A 116 27.56 -22.27 5.67
N ALA A 117 26.53 -22.78 6.34
CA ALA A 117 26.49 -24.15 6.83
C ALA A 117 26.60 -25.18 5.70
N ILE A 118 25.95 -24.96 4.56
CA ILE A 118 26.08 -25.80 3.35
C ILE A 118 27.53 -25.78 2.84
N LYS A 119 28.15 -24.59 2.74
CA LYS A 119 29.57 -24.46 2.34
C LYS A 119 30.54 -25.14 3.31
N ASN A 120 30.15 -25.28 4.57
CA ASN A 120 30.91 -25.99 5.60
C ASN A 120 30.62 -27.50 5.62
N GLY A 121 29.82 -28.01 4.68
CA GLY A 121 29.56 -29.44 4.50
C GLY A 121 28.44 -30.01 5.37
N LEU A 122 27.57 -29.18 5.95
CA LEU A 122 26.53 -29.62 6.90
C LEU A 122 25.19 -30.03 6.25
N GLU A 123 25.06 -29.93 4.94
CA GLU A 123 23.84 -30.33 4.23
C GLU A 123 23.48 -31.82 4.43
N PRO A 124 24.43 -32.78 4.37
CA PRO A 124 24.11 -34.19 4.62
C PRO A 124 23.65 -34.43 6.07
N LEU A 125 24.20 -33.72 7.06
CA LEU A 125 23.75 -33.80 8.45
C LEU A 125 22.30 -33.33 8.61
N ALA A 126 21.94 -32.22 7.96
CA ALA A 126 20.57 -31.73 7.94
C ALA A 126 19.60 -32.74 7.32
N LYS A 127 20.01 -33.42 6.23
CA LYS A 127 19.21 -34.49 5.61
C LYS A 127 19.00 -35.67 6.55
N LEU A 128 20.06 -36.17 7.20
CA LEU A 128 19.99 -37.26 8.18
C LEU A 128 19.06 -36.93 9.36
N ILE A 129 19.13 -35.70 9.87
CA ILE A 129 18.20 -35.24 10.93
C ILE A 129 16.75 -35.30 10.44
N MET A 130 16.48 -34.89 9.20
CA MET A 130 15.13 -34.85 8.63
C MET A 130 14.57 -36.23 8.22
N GLU A 131 15.37 -37.29 8.33
CA GLU A 131 14.91 -38.69 8.20
C GLU A 131 14.26 -39.22 9.48
N PHE A 132 14.39 -38.51 10.61
CA PHE A 132 13.88 -38.89 11.93
C PHE A 132 14.33 -40.29 12.40
N PRO A 133 15.65 -40.57 12.51
CA PRO A 133 16.16 -41.85 12.96
C PRO A 133 15.81 -42.13 14.43
N ILE A 134 15.59 -43.41 14.77
CA ILE A 134 15.22 -43.85 16.13
C ILE A 134 16.36 -44.54 16.89
N LYS A 135 17.49 -44.79 16.24
CA LYS A 135 18.68 -45.42 16.84
C LYS A 135 19.90 -44.53 16.66
N GLY A 136 20.73 -44.45 17.70
CA GLY A 136 21.94 -43.61 17.74
C GLY A 136 21.74 -42.38 18.63
N SER A 137 22.61 -41.39 18.43
CA SER A 137 22.62 -40.13 19.18
C SER A 137 22.96 -38.94 18.27
N LEU A 138 22.60 -37.71 18.70
CA LEU A 138 22.93 -36.49 17.95
C LEU A 138 24.44 -36.32 17.83
N GLU A 139 25.17 -36.68 18.87
CA GLU A 139 26.63 -36.64 18.95
C GLU A 139 27.27 -37.55 17.91
N GLU A 140 26.81 -38.79 17.79
CA GLU A 140 27.31 -39.75 16.80
C GLU A 140 27.03 -39.29 15.37
N MET A 141 25.85 -38.72 15.10
CA MET A 141 25.51 -38.19 13.78
C MET A 141 26.35 -36.97 13.41
N ALA A 142 26.63 -36.09 14.37
CA ALA A 142 27.34 -34.83 14.12
C ALA A 142 28.86 -34.99 14.07
N LYS A 143 29.43 -36.01 14.75
CA LYS A 143 30.88 -36.24 14.84
C LYS A 143 31.61 -36.30 13.48
N PRO A 144 31.09 -36.93 12.42
CA PRO A 144 31.73 -36.97 11.10
C PRO A 144 31.83 -35.59 10.41
N PHE A 145 31.08 -34.60 10.88
CA PHE A 145 30.99 -33.28 10.26
C PHE A 145 31.87 -32.22 10.93
N ILE A 146 32.61 -32.58 11.98
CA ILE A 146 33.55 -31.69 12.67
C ILE A 146 34.78 -31.46 11.78
N ASN A 147 35.15 -30.20 11.60
CA ASN A 147 36.31 -29.77 10.80
C ASN A 147 36.79 -28.38 11.25
N ASP A 148 37.84 -27.85 10.61
CA ASP A 148 38.41 -26.53 10.96
C ASP A 148 37.38 -25.38 10.97
N LYS A 149 36.33 -25.48 10.16
CA LYS A 149 35.23 -24.49 10.07
C LYS A 149 34.03 -24.83 10.95
N VAL A 150 33.97 -26.05 11.47
CA VAL A 150 32.89 -26.57 12.34
C VAL A 150 33.56 -27.22 13.56
N PRO A 151 33.93 -26.42 14.58
CA PRO A 151 34.90 -26.83 15.59
C PRO A 151 34.39 -27.86 16.60
N ASN A 152 33.07 -28.02 16.73
CA ASN A 152 32.45 -28.91 17.71
C ASN A 152 31.06 -29.40 17.25
N ILE A 153 30.51 -30.35 18.00
CA ILE A 153 29.19 -30.96 17.77
C ILE A 153 28.09 -29.89 17.77
N GLU A 154 28.12 -28.95 18.71
CA GLU A 154 27.11 -27.89 18.82
C GLU A 154 27.07 -27.00 17.58
N ALA A 155 28.23 -26.65 17.03
CA ALA A 155 28.34 -25.87 15.79
C ALA A 155 27.80 -26.65 14.59
N ALA A 156 28.06 -27.96 14.51
CA ALA A 156 27.53 -28.81 13.46
C ALA A 156 25.99 -28.90 13.51
N LEU A 157 25.45 -29.15 14.71
CA LEU A 157 24.01 -29.22 14.96
C LEU A 157 23.32 -27.88 14.68
N THR A 158 23.88 -26.77 15.17
CA THR A 158 23.36 -25.42 14.92
C THR A 158 23.36 -25.09 13.42
N GLY A 159 24.44 -25.41 12.71
CA GLY A 159 24.54 -25.19 11.28
C GLY A 159 23.52 -26.03 10.49
N ALA A 160 23.35 -27.31 10.85
CA ALA A 160 22.30 -28.16 10.28
C ALA A 160 20.90 -27.60 10.57
N GLY A 161 20.66 -27.10 11.79
CA GLY A 161 19.43 -26.42 12.18
C GLY A 161 19.12 -25.20 11.31
N TYR A 162 20.12 -24.38 10.97
CA TYR A 162 19.93 -23.25 10.05
C TYR A 162 19.52 -23.68 8.64
N ILE A 163 20.06 -24.79 8.14
CA ILE A 163 19.67 -25.36 6.84
C ILE A 163 18.21 -25.81 6.90
N ILE A 164 17.83 -26.56 7.93
CA ILE A 164 16.45 -27.03 8.15
C ILE A 164 15.49 -25.84 8.25
N ALA A 165 15.85 -24.81 9.02
CA ALA A 165 15.02 -23.62 9.20
C ALA A 165 14.77 -22.88 7.87
N GLU A 166 15.78 -22.79 7.01
CA GLU A 166 15.64 -22.16 5.69
C GLU A 166 14.77 -23.01 4.74
N ILE A 167 14.94 -24.33 4.74
CA ILE A 167 14.08 -25.26 3.97
C ILE A 167 12.60 -25.10 4.37
N ILE A 168 12.32 -25.03 5.66
CA ILE A 168 10.95 -24.84 6.18
C ILE A 168 10.41 -23.46 5.75
N SER A 169 11.23 -22.41 5.85
CA SER A 169 10.85 -21.03 5.52
C SER A 169 10.48 -20.85 4.05
N ASP A 170 11.12 -21.62 3.17
CA ASP A 170 10.96 -21.51 1.73
C ASP A 170 9.87 -22.41 1.17
N ASN A 171 9.25 -23.25 2.01
CA ASN A 171 8.13 -24.09 1.60
C ASN A 171 6.87 -23.24 1.30
N ALA A 172 6.45 -23.22 0.03
CA ALA A 172 5.33 -22.43 -0.44
C ALA A 172 4.00 -22.75 0.28
N SER A 173 3.72 -24.02 0.57
CA SER A 173 2.49 -24.45 1.24
C SER A 173 2.41 -23.93 2.68
N TYR A 174 3.52 -24.01 3.43
CA TYR A 174 3.59 -23.46 4.79
C TYR A 174 3.44 -21.94 4.78
N ARG A 175 4.13 -21.23 3.89
CA ARG A 175 3.98 -19.77 3.76
C ARG A 175 2.55 -19.37 3.45
N LYS A 176 1.90 -20.05 2.50
CA LYS A 176 0.50 -19.81 2.12
C LYS A 176 -0.44 -19.98 3.30
N TRP A 177 -0.30 -21.06 4.06
CA TRP A 177 -1.13 -21.31 5.25
C TRP A 177 -0.89 -20.27 6.34
N ILE A 178 0.38 -19.97 6.66
CA ILE A 178 0.75 -19.01 7.71
C ILE A 178 0.27 -17.60 7.34
N ARG A 179 0.41 -17.18 6.07
CA ARG A 179 -0.11 -15.90 5.57
C ARG A 179 -1.61 -15.80 5.77
N MET A 180 -2.36 -16.82 5.38
CA MET A 180 -3.81 -16.85 5.56
C MET A 180 -4.20 -16.83 7.04
N ASN A 181 -3.53 -17.64 7.88
CA ASN A 181 -3.79 -17.67 9.32
C ASN A 181 -3.52 -16.30 9.97
N THR A 182 -2.41 -15.67 9.63
CA THR A 182 -2.03 -14.34 10.13
C THR A 182 -2.99 -13.26 9.63
N TYR A 183 -3.48 -13.35 8.39
CA TYR A 183 -4.47 -12.41 7.87
C TYR A 183 -5.83 -12.53 8.58
N ILE A 184 -6.28 -13.75 8.86
CA ILE A 184 -7.59 -14.00 9.47
C ILE A 184 -7.57 -13.71 10.98
N HIS A 185 -6.54 -14.16 11.68
CA HIS A 185 -6.48 -14.17 13.15
C HIS A 185 -5.52 -13.13 13.73
N GLY A 186 -4.70 -12.49 12.90
CA GLY A 186 -3.75 -11.48 13.36
C GLY A 186 -4.42 -10.16 13.76
N VAL A 187 -3.76 -9.46 14.65
CA VAL A 187 -4.14 -8.16 15.18
C VAL A 187 -3.00 -7.18 14.90
N ILE A 188 -3.28 -6.08 14.22
CA ILE A 188 -2.32 -4.99 14.10
C ILE A 188 -2.23 -4.30 15.45
N VAL A 189 -1.02 -4.20 15.98
CA VAL A 189 -0.71 -3.54 17.24
C VAL A 189 0.17 -2.34 16.94
N SER A 190 -0.15 -1.19 17.56
CA SER A 190 0.65 0.02 17.49
C SER A 190 0.98 0.53 18.89
N LYS A 191 2.23 0.90 19.08
CA LYS A 191 2.74 1.49 20.32
C LYS A 191 3.54 2.75 20.06
N ILE A 192 3.46 3.73 20.95
CA ILE A 192 4.35 4.90 20.90
C ILE A 192 5.81 4.45 21.05
N LYS A 193 6.68 5.00 20.20
CA LYS A 193 8.11 4.73 20.25
C LYS A 193 8.73 5.46 21.44
N LYS A 194 9.62 4.77 22.16
CA LYS A 194 10.32 5.35 23.32
C LYS A 194 11.08 6.61 22.91
N GLY A 195 10.77 7.74 23.54
CA GLY A 195 11.39 9.03 23.26
C GLY A 195 10.88 9.76 22.01
N ALA A 196 9.77 9.30 21.40
CA ALA A 196 9.14 10.04 20.32
C ALA A 196 8.53 11.37 20.81
N VAL A 197 8.56 12.37 19.94
CA VAL A 197 7.94 13.68 20.16
C VAL A 197 6.79 13.82 19.17
N ASP A 198 5.58 14.00 19.68
CA ASP A 198 4.36 14.32 18.92
C ASP A 198 3.68 15.51 19.60
N GLU A 199 4.19 16.72 19.31
CA GLU A 199 3.83 17.97 19.99
C GLU A 199 2.33 18.27 19.93
N ASN A 200 1.70 17.93 18.80
CA ASN A 200 0.27 18.15 18.56
C ASN A 200 -0.59 16.92 18.86
N LYS A 201 0.00 15.85 19.42
CA LYS A 201 -0.69 14.59 19.74
C LYS A 201 -1.49 14.03 18.55
N VAL A 202 -0.94 14.17 17.34
CA VAL A 202 -1.59 13.74 16.09
C VAL A 202 -1.92 12.24 16.12
N TYR A 203 -1.10 11.45 16.81
CA TYR A 203 -1.20 10.00 16.87
C TYR A 203 -1.67 9.47 18.23
N GLU A 204 -2.25 10.31 19.10
CA GLU A 204 -2.63 9.92 20.46
C GLU A 204 -3.53 8.68 20.52
N MET A 205 -4.49 8.59 19.59
CA MET A 205 -5.38 7.42 19.45
C MET A 205 -4.66 6.12 19.06
N TYR A 206 -3.40 6.21 18.58
CA TYR A 206 -2.61 5.10 18.07
C TYR A 206 -1.42 4.72 18.98
N TYR A 207 -1.27 5.37 20.15
CA TYR A 207 -0.18 5.09 21.09
C TYR A 207 -0.28 3.75 21.79
N ASP A 208 -1.48 3.21 21.95
CA ASP A 208 -1.75 1.84 22.39
C ASP A 208 -3.01 1.36 21.66
N TYR A 209 -2.81 0.91 20.43
CA TYR A 209 -3.91 0.60 19.51
C TYR A 209 -3.82 -0.83 19.02
N GLN A 210 -4.99 -1.48 18.95
CA GLN A 210 -5.12 -2.85 18.46
C GLN A 210 -6.37 -2.99 17.60
N GLU A 211 -6.24 -3.62 16.43
CA GLU A 211 -7.37 -3.92 15.56
C GLU A 211 -7.10 -5.17 14.72
N SER A 212 -8.14 -5.96 14.45
CA SER A 212 -8.02 -7.14 13.58
C SER A 212 -7.49 -6.75 12.19
N VAL A 213 -6.49 -7.48 11.70
CA VAL A 213 -5.92 -7.34 10.35
C VAL A 213 -7.01 -7.41 9.28
N LYS A 214 -7.99 -8.29 9.45
CA LYS A 214 -9.08 -8.51 8.50
C LYS A 214 -10.07 -7.34 8.43
N GLN A 215 -10.21 -6.57 9.51
CA GLN A 215 -11.26 -5.56 9.67
C GLN A 215 -10.75 -4.11 9.64
N ILE A 216 -9.43 -3.90 9.69
CA ILE A 216 -8.84 -2.57 9.74
C ILE A 216 -9.28 -1.69 8.56
N LYS A 217 -9.67 -0.45 8.88
CA LYS A 217 -10.12 0.53 7.88
C LYS A 217 -8.93 1.18 7.17
N ALA A 218 -9.09 1.47 5.88
CA ALA A 218 -8.08 2.09 5.03
C ALA A 218 -7.41 3.33 5.65
N HIS A 219 -8.18 4.30 6.14
CA HIS A 219 -7.63 5.53 6.73
C HIS A 219 -6.78 5.27 7.99
N ARG A 220 -7.05 4.19 8.74
CA ARG A 220 -6.27 3.81 9.92
C ARG A 220 -4.95 3.17 9.51
N VAL A 221 -4.93 2.32 8.48
CA VAL A 221 -3.69 1.81 7.87
C VAL A 221 -2.78 2.96 7.47
N LEU A 222 -3.32 3.97 6.77
CA LEU A 222 -2.54 5.15 6.36
C LEU A 222 -2.04 5.97 7.55
N ALA A 223 -2.87 6.15 8.60
CA ALA A 223 -2.46 6.87 9.81
C ALA A 223 -1.32 6.15 10.55
N LEU A 224 -1.42 4.83 10.70
CA LEU A 224 -0.40 3.98 11.31
C LEU A 224 0.91 4.02 10.52
N ASN A 225 0.84 3.84 9.19
CA ASN A 225 2.01 3.93 8.32
C ASN A 225 2.67 5.31 8.39
N ARG A 226 1.88 6.37 8.46
CA ARG A 226 2.37 7.74 8.60
C ARG A 226 3.09 7.94 9.95
N GLY A 227 2.47 7.51 11.06
CA GLY A 227 3.08 7.61 12.39
C GLY A 227 4.35 6.79 12.52
N GLU A 228 4.43 5.63 11.87
CA GLU A 228 5.66 4.83 11.80
C GLU A 228 6.75 5.52 10.97
N LYS A 229 6.41 6.08 9.80
CA LYS A 229 7.32 6.84 8.94
C LYS A 229 7.88 8.09 9.64
N GLU A 230 7.05 8.78 10.41
CA GLU A 230 7.44 9.92 11.25
C GLU A 230 8.16 9.50 12.54
N LYS A 231 8.42 8.19 12.73
CA LYS A 231 9.12 7.59 13.87
C LYS A 231 8.42 7.81 15.22
N VAL A 232 7.12 8.07 15.22
CA VAL A 232 6.30 8.22 16.42
C VAL A 232 5.78 6.88 16.91
N LEU A 233 5.41 5.99 15.99
CA LEU A 233 4.79 4.69 16.29
C LEU A 233 5.73 3.53 15.90
N ASN A 234 5.60 2.41 16.63
CA ASN A 234 6.03 1.09 16.19
C ASN A 234 4.77 0.29 15.86
N VAL A 235 4.67 -0.25 14.65
CA VAL A 235 3.50 -1.00 14.19
C VAL A 235 3.92 -2.42 13.83
N SER A 236 3.22 -3.42 14.37
CA SER A 236 3.47 -4.83 14.12
C SER A 236 2.17 -5.62 13.98
N ILE A 237 2.25 -6.87 13.54
CA ILE A 237 1.12 -7.81 13.57
C ILE A 237 1.38 -8.85 14.66
N ASP A 238 0.49 -8.91 15.64
CA ASP A 238 0.47 -9.95 16.66
C ASP A 238 -0.45 -11.09 16.24
N VAL A 239 -0.03 -12.32 16.46
CA VAL A 239 -0.78 -13.55 16.14
C VAL A 239 -0.26 -14.66 17.04
N ASP A 240 -1.12 -15.62 17.38
CA ASP A 240 -0.75 -16.79 18.18
C ASP A 240 0.37 -17.61 17.47
N SER A 241 1.60 -17.37 17.89
CA SER A 241 2.78 -18.04 17.35
C SER A 241 2.80 -19.51 17.72
N ASP A 242 2.30 -19.87 18.90
CA ASP A 242 2.33 -21.24 19.40
C ASP A 242 1.39 -22.11 18.58
N TYR A 243 0.22 -21.59 18.21
CA TYR A 243 -0.68 -22.26 17.26
C TYR A 243 -0.01 -22.53 15.91
N ILE A 244 0.72 -21.56 15.36
CA ILE A 244 1.42 -21.71 14.08
C ILE A 244 2.59 -22.69 14.19
N ILE A 245 3.38 -22.60 15.26
CA ILE A 245 4.50 -23.52 15.52
C ILE A 245 3.97 -24.95 15.68
N ASN A 246 2.88 -25.15 16.45
CA ASN A 246 2.23 -26.45 16.60
C ASN A 246 1.73 -27.02 15.27
N TYR A 247 1.21 -26.18 14.36
CA TYR A 247 0.85 -26.61 13.01
C TYR A 247 2.08 -27.11 12.23
N LEU A 248 3.18 -26.36 12.27
CA LEU A 248 4.43 -26.74 11.61
C LEU A 248 5.00 -28.03 12.19
N GLU A 249 5.06 -28.17 13.52
CA GLU A 249 5.50 -29.38 14.21
C GLU A 249 4.70 -30.61 13.75
N LYS A 250 3.37 -30.53 13.72
CA LYS A 250 2.50 -31.62 13.25
C LYS A 250 2.70 -31.99 11.78
N LYS A 251 3.14 -31.04 10.95
CA LYS A 251 3.37 -31.27 9.51
C LYS A 251 4.77 -31.78 9.21
N ILE A 252 5.75 -31.40 10.00
CA ILE A 252 7.17 -31.64 9.73
C ILE A 252 7.69 -32.86 10.50
N ILE A 253 7.27 -33.05 11.76
CA ILE A 253 7.73 -34.14 12.61
C ILE A 253 7.03 -35.44 12.19
N LYS A 254 7.77 -36.32 11.50
CA LYS A 254 7.23 -37.59 10.99
C LYS A 254 7.27 -38.71 12.04
N ASN A 255 8.26 -38.68 12.93
CA ASN A 255 8.40 -39.68 13.99
C ASN A 255 8.73 -39.00 15.34
N PRO A 256 7.75 -38.88 16.25
CA PRO A 256 7.94 -38.27 17.57
C PRO A 256 8.89 -39.03 18.51
N GLU A 257 9.17 -40.30 18.24
CA GLU A 257 10.09 -41.13 19.05
C GLU A 257 11.56 -40.92 18.68
N SER A 258 11.84 -40.17 17.60
CA SER A 258 13.20 -39.90 17.16
C SER A 258 13.94 -39.00 18.14
N PHE A 259 15.21 -39.32 18.40
CA PHE A 259 16.08 -38.53 19.27
C PHE A 259 16.43 -37.14 18.69
N VAL A 260 16.08 -36.87 17.42
CA VAL A 260 16.32 -35.58 16.75
C VAL A 260 15.16 -34.58 16.89
N VAL A 261 14.07 -34.97 17.55
CA VAL A 261 12.86 -34.15 17.62
C VAL A 261 13.13 -32.78 18.26
N SER A 262 13.95 -32.71 19.31
CA SER A 262 14.27 -31.44 19.99
C SER A 262 14.91 -30.43 19.03
N ILE A 263 15.94 -30.84 18.28
CA ILE A 263 16.64 -29.96 17.35
C ILE A 263 15.76 -29.54 16.16
N VAL A 264 14.86 -30.42 15.71
CA VAL A 264 13.89 -30.06 14.66
C VAL A 264 12.89 -29.02 15.16
N LYS A 265 12.43 -29.13 16.42
CA LYS A 265 11.55 -28.11 17.02
C LYS A 265 12.24 -26.76 17.14
N GLU A 266 13.52 -26.74 17.52
CA GLU A 266 14.32 -25.51 17.55
C GLU A 266 14.46 -24.89 16.15
N ALA A 267 14.70 -25.71 15.12
CA ALA A 267 14.77 -25.24 13.74
C ALA A 267 13.41 -24.72 13.23
N ILE A 268 12.28 -25.32 13.62
CA ILE A 268 10.93 -24.83 13.31
C ILE A 268 10.71 -23.45 13.96
N LEU A 269 11.06 -23.32 15.24
CA LEU A 269 10.93 -22.06 15.97
C LEU A 269 11.76 -20.94 15.33
N ASP A 270 13.03 -21.22 15.01
CA ASP A 270 13.93 -20.28 14.32
C ASP A 270 13.40 -19.92 12.93
N SER A 271 12.94 -20.91 12.16
CA SER A 271 12.32 -20.70 10.85
C SER A 271 11.14 -19.73 10.93
N TYR A 272 10.20 -19.98 11.84
CA TYR A 272 9.04 -19.14 11.99
C TYR A 272 9.41 -17.72 12.46
N LYS A 273 10.12 -17.59 13.59
CA LYS A 273 10.40 -16.29 14.21
C LYS A 273 11.33 -15.41 13.38
N ARG A 274 12.41 -15.98 12.83
CA ARG A 274 13.46 -15.21 12.14
C ARG A 274 13.15 -14.99 10.66
N LEU A 275 12.49 -15.94 10.00
CA LEU A 275 12.36 -15.94 8.54
C LEU A 275 10.92 -15.75 8.05
N ILE A 276 9.97 -16.55 8.56
CA ILE A 276 8.59 -16.53 8.04
C ILE A 276 7.82 -15.31 8.56
N ALA A 277 7.70 -15.15 9.88
CA ALA A 277 6.86 -14.12 10.49
C ALA A 277 7.21 -12.69 10.01
N PRO A 278 8.49 -12.24 9.99
CA PRO A 278 8.83 -10.90 9.51
C PRO A 278 8.60 -10.71 8.01
N SER A 279 8.62 -11.78 7.22
CA SER A 279 8.31 -11.72 5.79
C SER A 279 6.80 -11.62 5.56
N ILE A 280 6.02 -12.47 6.22
CA ILE A 280 4.56 -12.49 6.10
C ILE A 280 3.95 -11.20 6.64
N GLU A 281 4.47 -10.65 7.74
CA GLU A 281 4.02 -9.36 8.27
C GLU A 281 4.19 -8.25 7.22
N ARG A 282 5.36 -8.15 6.59
CA ARG A 282 5.61 -7.16 5.53
C ARG A 282 4.70 -7.35 4.33
N GLU A 283 4.48 -8.60 3.91
CA GLU A 283 3.58 -8.93 2.80
C GLU A 283 2.14 -8.47 3.11
N ILE A 284 1.61 -8.79 4.28
CA ILE A 284 0.27 -8.39 4.71
C ILE A 284 0.17 -6.87 4.84
N ARG A 285 1.14 -6.21 5.49
CA ARG A 285 1.13 -4.75 5.62
C ARG A 285 1.22 -4.04 4.27
N SER A 286 1.97 -4.59 3.32
CA SER A 286 2.04 -4.07 1.94
C SER A 286 0.68 -4.18 1.25
N GLU A 287 0.01 -5.33 1.34
CA GLU A 287 -1.32 -5.54 0.76
C GLU A 287 -2.37 -4.59 1.37
N LEU A 288 -2.34 -4.40 2.69
CA LEU A 288 -3.22 -3.44 3.36
C LEU A 288 -2.95 -2.00 2.92
N THR A 289 -1.69 -1.65 2.71
CA THR A 289 -1.28 -0.32 2.26
C THR A 289 -1.79 -0.05 0.85
N GLU A 290 -1.58 -0.98 -0.08
CA GLU A 290 -2.06 -0.87 -1.46
C GLU A 290 -3.59 -0.71 -1.51
N LYS A 291 -4.33 -1.53 -0.76
CA LYS A 291 -5.79 -1.40 -0.64
C LYS A 291 -6.20 -0.04 -0.06
N ALA A 292 -5.48 0.44 0.96
CA ALA A 292 -5.80 1.70 1.60
C ALA A 292 -5.54 2.91 0.68
N GLU A 293 -4.45 2.87 -0.10
CA GLU A 293 -4.11 3.89 -1.10
C GLU A 293 -5.14 3.95 -2.22
N ILE A 294 -5.59 2.81 -2.75
CA ILE A 294 -6.66 2.75 -3.76
C ILE A 294 -7.92 3.44 -3.25
N VAL A 295 -8.34 3.12 -2.02
CA VAL A 295 -9.54 3.74 -1.41
C VAL A 295 -9.34 5.24 -1.16
N ALA A 296 -8.14 5.67 -0.74
CA ALA A 296 -7.86 7.09 -0.54
C ALA A 296 -7.88 7.86 -1.87
N ILE A 297 -7.23 7.33 -2.91
CA ILE A 297 -7.21 7.91 -4.25
C ILE A 297 -8.63 8.02 -4.81
N ASP A 298 -9.45 6.98 -4.72
CA ASP A 298 -10.84 7.02 -5.17
C ASP A 298 -11.65 8.15 -4.50
N ASN A 299 -11.49 8.31 -3.17
CA ASN A 299 -12.13 9.41 -2.45
C ASN A 299 -11.62 10.79 -2.89
N PHE A 300 -10.31 10.95 -3.09
CA PHE A 300 -9.74 12.20 -3.60
C PHE A 300 -10.19 12.50 -5.03
N SER A 301 -10.23 11.49 -5.91
CA SER A 301 -10.73 11.62 -7.27
C SER A 301 -12.19 12.07 -7.30
N LYS A 302 -13.06 11.48 -6.49
CA LYS A 302 -14.48 11.91 -6.38
C LYS A 302 -14.61 13.34 -5.86
N ASN A 303 -13.78 13.75 -4.91
CA ASN A 303 -13.79 15.12 -4.39
C ASN A 303 -13.32 16.12 -5.44
N LEU A 304 -12.25 15.78 -6.18
CA LEU A 304 -11.72 16.61 -7.25
C LEU A 304 -12.70 16.70 -8.42
N GLU A 305 -13.33 15.60 -8.83
CA GLU A 305 -14.35 15.58 -9.87
C GLU A 305 -15.51 16.52 -9.53
N LYS A 306 -16.03 16.45 -8.29
CA LYS A 306 -17.08 17.36 -7.82
C LYS A 306 -16.65 18.82 -7.87
N LEU A 307 -15.39 19.12 -7.57
CA LEU A 307 -14.84 20.47 -7.63
C LEU A 307 -14.76 20.96 -9.09
N LEU A 308 -14.28 20.12 -10.01
CA LEU A 308 -14.14 20.46 -11.43
C LEU A 308 -15.49 20.60 -12.15
N LEU A 309 -16.52 19.88 -11.69
CA LEU A 309 -17.87 19.94 -12.25
C LEU A 309 -18.76 21.02 -11.61
N GLN A 310 -18.22 21.86 -10.72
CA GLN A 310 -18.97 22.98 -10.17
C GLN A 310 -19.39 23.93 -11.31
N PRO A 311 -20.68 24.33 -11.38
CA PRO A 311 -21.13 25.27 -12.38
C PRO A 311 -20.35 26.59 -12.29
N PRO A 312 -19.77 27.09 -13.41
CA PRO A 312 -19.05 28.35 -13.38
C PRO A 312 -20.02 29.51 -13.20
N MET A 313 -19.63 30.50 -12.38
CA MET A 313 -20.33 31.79 -12.31
C MET A 313 -19.90 32.66 -13.50
N LYS A 314 -20.85 32.92 -14.40
CA LYS A 314 -20.62 33.75 -15.60
C LYS A 314 -21.07 35.18 -15.36
N ASP A 315 -20.43 36.11 -16.06
CA ASP A 315 -20.86 37.51 -16.17
C ASP A 315 -20.94 38.23 -14.81
N LYS A 316 -19.95 38.01 -13.94
CA LYS A 316 -19.84 38.64 -12.61
C LYS A 316 -18.53 39.39 -12.44
N MET A 317 -18.60 40.54 -11.78
CA MET A 317 -17.44 41.22 -11.21
C MET A 317 -17.13 40.60 -9.84
N VAL A 318 -15.92 40.05 -9.71
CA VAL A 318 -15.54 39.25 -8.53
C VAL A 318 -14.43 39.96 -7.75
N LEU A 319 -14.61 40.05 -6.43
CA LEU A 319 -13.53 40.36 -5.50
C LEU A 319 -13.09 39.06 -4.82
N GLY A 320 -11.94 38.52 -5.20
CA GLY A 320 -11.31 37.40 -4.49
C GLY A 320 -10.67 37.88 -3.19
N LEU A 321 -10.89 37.15 -2.11
CA LEU A 321 -10.27 37.35 -0.80
C LEU A 321 -9.59 36.05 -0.37
N ASP A 322 -8.26 36.10 -0.25
CA ASP A 322 -7.43 35.05 0.35
C ASP A 322 -7.16 35.41 1.84
N PRO A 323 -7.81 34.72 2.79
CA PRO A 323 -7.70 35.01 4.22
C PRO A 323 -6.31 34.77 4.80
N ALA A 324 -5.87 35.64 5.70
CA ALA A 324 -4.75 35.34 6.58
C ALA A 324 -4.75 36.22 7.84
N TYR A 325 -4.08 35.76 8.89
CA TYR A 325 -3.77 36.56 10.08
C TYR A 325 -2.58 37.50 9.85
N ARG A 326 -1.37 37.03 10.14
CA ARG A 326 -0.13 37.83 10.16
C ARG A 326 0.25 38.43 8.81
N THR A 327 -0.03 37.75 7.69
CA THR A 327 0.35 38.23 6.35
C THR A 327 -0.72 39.11 5.70
N GLY A 328 -1.84 39.35 6.39
CA GLY A 328 -2.98 40.11 5.87
C GLY A 328 -3.81 39.34 4.85
N CYS A 329 -5.08 39.71 4.69
CA CYS A 329 -5.95 39.14 3.66
C CYS A 329 -5.62 39.80 2.31
N LYS A 330 -5.39 38.99 1.27
CA LYS A 330 -5.10 39.49 -0.08
C LYS A 330 -6.40 39.61 -0.85
N LEU A 331 -6.53 40.72 -1.56
CA LEU A 331 -7.69 41.05 -2.38
C LEU A 331 -7.27 41.09 -3.84
N ALA A 332 -8.10 40.54 -4.72
CA ALA A 332 -7.94 40.61 -6.16
C ALA A 332 -9.27 40.92 -6.84
N VAL A 333 -9.32 41.98 -7.63
CA VAL A 333 -10.49 42.32 -8.44
C VAL A 333 -10.35 41.66 -9.80
N ILE A 334 -11.35 40.86 -10.18
CA ILE A 334 -11.42 40.13 -11.44
C ILE A 334 -12.69 40.55 -12.18
N ASP A 335 -12.57 40.87 -13.46
CA ASP A 335 -13.73 41.18 -14.30
C ASP A 335 -14.45 39.93 -14.82
N TYR A 336 -15.58 40.16 -15.51
CA TYR A 336 -16.40 39.10 -16.09
C TYR A 336 -15.69 38.24 -17.15
N THR A 337 -14.53 38.67 -17.67
CA THR A 337 -13.71 37.88 -18.61
C THR A 337 -12.63 37.06 -17.89
N GLY A 338 -12.47 37.21 -16.58
CA GLY A 338 -11.38 36.64 -15.80
C GLY A 338 -10.12 37.51 -15.76
N LYS A 339 -10.16 38.74 -16.27
CA LYS A 339 -9.00 39.63 -16.26
C LYS A 339 -8.86 40.31 -14.89
N LYS A 340 -7.66 40.23 -14.34
CA LYS A 340 -7.28 40.93 -13.10
C LYS A 340 -7.17 42.45 -13.31
N LEU A 341 -7.91 43.21 -12.51
CA LEU A 341 -8.00 44.67 -12.57
C LEU A 341 -7.24 45.39 -11.45
N ASP A 342 -7.27 44.86 -10.23
CA ASP A 342 -6.63 45.48 -9.05
C ASP A 342 -6.23 44.41 -8.03
N ILE A 343 -5.25 44.74 -7.18
CA ILE A 343 -4.83 43.92 -6.05
C ILE A 343 -4.58 44.80 -4.83
N LYS A 344 -4.97 44.31 -3.64
CA LYS A 344 -4.71 44.97 -2.37
C LYS A 344 -4.38 43.94 -1.29
N VAL A 345 -3.80 44.41 -0.20
CA VAL A 345 -3.64 43.63 1.02
C VAL A 345 -4.26 44.44 2.14
N ILE A 346 -5.12 43.80 2.93
CA ILE A 346 -5.78 44.39 4.09
C ILE A 346 -5.42 43.60 5.34
N TYR A 347 -5.57 44.21 6.51
CA TYR A 347 -5.16 43.62 7.79
C TYR A 347 -6.30 43.66 8.81
N PRO A 348 -7.47 43.06 8.52
CA PRO A 348 -8.65 43.17 9.38
C PRO A 348 -8.49 42.43 10.71
N HIS A 349 -7.60 41.43 10.77
CA HIS A 349 -7.48 40.52 11.91
C HIS A 349 -6.23 40.77 12.75
N GLU A 350 -6.19 40.18 13.95
CA GLU A 350 -4.98 40.10 14.77
C GLU A 350 -3.81 39.45 13.99
N PRO A 351 -2.56 39.89 14.18
CA PRO A 351 -2.08 40.82 15.22
C PRO A 351 -2.15 42.32 14.86
N HIS A 352 -2.67 42.67 13.68
CA HIS A 352 -2.66 44.06 13.20
C HIS A 352 -3.96 44.81 13.52
N ASN A 353 -5.10 44.10 13.43
CA ASN A 353 -6.43 44.56 13.81
C ASN A 353 -6.83 45.94 13.21
N LYS A 354 -6.52 46.14 11.93
CA LYS A 354 -6.86 47.36 11.17
C LYS A 354 -8.25 47.24 10.55
N TYR A 355 -9.25 46.97 11.39
CA TYR A 355 -10.62 46.64 10.94
C TYR A 355 -11.26 47.75 10.09
N GLU A 356 -11.34 48.98 10.63
CA GLU A 356 -12.00 50.11 9.95
C GLU A 356 -11.29 50.53 8.65
N GLU A 357 -9.95 50.53 8.65
CA GLU A 357 -9.15 50.79 7.44
C GLU A 357 -9.45 49.75 6.36
N SER A 358 -9.48 48.47 6.74
CA SER A 358 -9.76 47.35 5.84
C SER A 358 -11.19 47.40 5.29
N LYS A 359 -12.16 47.78 6.15
CA LYS A 359 -13.57 47.94 5.79
C LYS A 359 -13.75 49.02 4.73
N GLN A 360 -13.10 50.18 4.91
CA GLN A 360 -13.18 51.26 3.93
C GLN A 360 -12.58 50.86 2.58
N ILE A 361 -11.41 50.19 2.58
CA ILE A 361 -10.77 49.70 1.35
C ILE A 361 -11.70 48.74 0.57
N VAL A 362 -12.39 47.84 1.26
CA VAL A 362 -13.29 46.88 0.61
C VAL A 362 -14.52 47.59 0.02
N LEU A 363 -15.11 48.54 0.75
CA LEU A 363 -16.24 49.34 0.24
C LEU A 363 -15.84 50.16 -1.00
N ASP A 364 -14.65 50.78 -0.98
CA ASP A 364 -14.14 51.55 -2.11
C ASP A 364 -13.94 50.67 -3.36
N LEU A 365 -13.45 49.44 -3.18
CA LEU A 365 -13.31 48.46 -4.27
C LEU A 365 -14.67 48.00 -4.81
N ILE A 366 -15.63 47.75 -3.92
CA ILE A 366 -17.01 47.36 -4.29
C ILE A 366 -17.61 48.42 -5.22
N ASP A 367 -17.55 49.69 -4.82
CA ASP A 367 -18.15 50.79 -5.56
C ASP A 367 -17.37 51.10 -6.85
N LYS A 368 -16.03 51.14 -6.80
CA LYS A 368 -15.18 51.47 -7.96
C LYS A 368 -15.34 50.47 -9.11
N TYR A 369 -15.44 49.19 -8.80
CA TYR A 369 -15.46 48.11 -9.80
C TYR A 369 -16.84 47.49 -10.02
N ASN A 370 -17.87 47.98 -9.33
CA ASN A 370 -19.22 47.42 -9.36
C ASN A 370 -19.21 45.92 -9.03
N ILE A 371 -18.53 45.54 -7.95
CA ILE A 371 -18.41 44.13 -7.54
C ILE A 371 -19.79 43.53 -7.30
N ASP A 372 -20.04 42.34 -7.86
CA ASP A 372 -21.27 41.58 -7.66
C ASP A 372 -21.12 40.57 -6.52
N ILE A 373 -19.95 39.95 -6.43
CA ILE A 373 -19.69 38.86 -5.49
C ILE A 373 -18.28 38.90 -4.91
N ILE A 374 -18.16 38.52 -3.64
CA ILE A 374 -16.88 38.35 -2.94
C ILE A 374 -16.62 36.86 -2.74
N ALA A 375 -15.55 36.33 -3.33
CA ALA A 375 -15.14 34.94 -3.17
C ALA A 375 -14.10 34.83 -2.06
N ILE A 376 -14.45 34.16 -0.96
CA ILE A 376 -13.62 34.04 0.25
C ILE A 376 -13.03 32.64 0.29
N GLY A 377 -11.71 32.54 0.35
CA GLY A 377 -11.06 31.26 0.51
C GLY A 377 -11.38 30.57 1.86
N ASN A 378 -11.36 29.24 1.88
CA ASN A 378 -11.69 28.41 3.05
C ASN A 378 -10.48 28.03 3.92
N GLY A 379 -9.35 28.71 3.77
CA GLY A 379 -8.10 28.45 4.47
C GLY A 379 -8.03 29.08 5.86
N THR A 380 -6.81 29.50 6.22
CA THR A 380 -6.53 30.03 7.56
C THR A 380 -7.16 31.41 7.74
N ALA A 381 -7.87 31.64 8.85
CA ALA A 381 -8.63 32.88 9.13
C ALA A 381 -9.89 33.08 8.25
N SER A 382 -10.39 32.02 7.62
CA SER A 382 -11.56 32.09 6.74
C SER A 382 -12.85 32.45 7.49
N ARG A 383 -13.08 31.93 8.70
CA ARG A 383 -14.26 32.26 9.52
C ARG A 383 -14.27 33.71 9.95
N GLU A 384 -13.13 34.22 10.39
CA GLU A 384 -12.95 35.62 10.79
C GLU A 384 -13.13 36.54 9.57
N SER A 385 -12.60 36.15 8.41
CA SER A 385 -12.77 36.89 7.16
C SER A 385 -14.20 36.86 6.63
N GLU A 386 -14.91 35.75 6.78
CA GLU A 386 -16.34 35.64 6.47
C GLU A 386 -17.15 36.61 7.34
N ALA A 387 -16.94 36.60 8.66
CA ALA A 387 -17.62 37.51 9.57
C ALA A 387 -17.34 38.99 9.24
N PHE A 388 -16.09 39.32 8.92
CA PHE A 388 -15.68 40.64 8.46
C PHE A 388 -16.44 41.04 7.19
N ILE A 389 -16.41 40.21 6.14
CA ILE A 389 -17.09 40.52 4.87
C ILE A 389 -18.60 40.63 5.06
N ALA A 390 -19.21 39.74 5.84
CA ALA A 390 -20.63 39.78 6.15
C ALA A 390 -21.06 41.08 6.88
N ASP A 391 -20.17 41.68 7.68
CA ASP A 391 -20.41 43.01 8.26
C ASP A 391 -20.22 44.12 7.22
N VAL A 392 -19.14 44.07 6.44
CA VAL A 392 -18.82 45.10 5.43
C VAL A 392 -19.94 45.25 4.41
N ILE A 393 -20.46 44.15 3.86
CA ILE A 393 -21.50 44.20 2.82
C ILE A 393 -22.82 44.82 3.31
N LYS A 394 -23.11 44.83 4.62
CA LYS A 394 -24.29 45.54 5.17
C LYS A 394 -24.19 47.05 5.00
N SER A 395 -22.96 47.57 4.93
CA SER A 395 -22.67 48.99 4.74
C SER A 395 -22.50 49.36 3.26
N SER A 396 -22.59 48.38 2.35
CA SER A 396 -22.48 48.60 0.90
C SER A 396 -23.71 49.30 0.35
N ARG A 397 -23.49 50.23 -0.60
CA ARG A 397 -24.57 50.92 -1.33
C ARG A 397 -25.14 50.05 -2.46
N ARG A 398 -24.41 49.02 -2.86
CA ARG A 398 -24.80 48.06 -3.90
C ARG A 398 -25.12 46.71 -3.27
N LYS A 399 -26.01 45.95 -3.90
CA LYS A 399 -26.24 44.56 -3.52
C LYS A 399 -25.01 43.73 -3.90
N VAL A 400 -24.34 43.19 -2.88
CA VAL A 400 -23.17 42.32 -3.02
C VAL A 400 -23.42 41.06 -2.19
N GLU A 401 -23.10 39.91 -2.76
CA GLU A 401 -23.18 38.62 -2.09
C GLU A 401 -21.76 38.09 -1.82
N TYR A 402 -21.61 37.12 -0.93
CA TYR A 402 -20.33 36.44 -0.73
C TYR A 402 -20.50 34.93 -0.84
N ILE A 403 -19.40 34.25 -1.18
CA ILE A 403 -19.35 32.79 -1.26
C ILE A 403 -18.01 32.28 -0.72
N ILE A 404 -18.04 31.11 -0.11
CA ILE A 404 -16.83 30.41 0.31
C ILE A 404 -16.33 29.53 -0.84
N VAL A 405 -15.05 29.65 -1.18
CA VAL A 405 -14.39 28.87 -2.23
C VAL A 405 -13.24 28.04 -1.64
N ASN A 406 -12.95 26.91 -2.28
CA ASN A 406 -11.86 26.03 -1.88
C ASN A 406 -10.51 26.65 -2.32
N GLU A 407 -9.57 26.78 -1.39
CA GLU A 407 -8.19 27.25 -1.64
C GLU A 407 -7.24 26.13 -2.07
N ALA A 408 -7.69 24.88 -2.18
CA ALA A 408 -6.85 23.78 -2.63
C ALA A 408 -6.51 23.90 -4.12
N GLY A 409 -5.28 24.33 -4.42
CA GLY A 409 -4.74 24.52 -5.77
C GLY A 409 -3.93 25.79 -5.86
#